data_AF-A0A1F9B3X6-F1
#
_entry.id   AF-A0A1F9B3X6-F1
#
_cell.length_a   1.000
_cell.length_b   1.000
_cell.length_c   1.000
_cell.angle_alpha   90.00
_cell.angle_beta   90.00
_cell.angle_gamma   90.00
#
_symmetry.space_group_name_H-M   'P 1'
#
loop_
_entity.id
_entity.type
_entity.pdbx_description
1 polymer ?
#
loop_
_entity_poly.entity_id
_entity_poly.type
_entity_poly.pdbx_seq_one_letter_code
_entity_poly.pdbx_strand_id
1 'polypeptide(L)' 'MNTREGIWRLHDTLPDRFLKEGRKSDPKARTVPLEKLRSKYYKKRGYDHNGIPTPETLKRLGIQTPTGLQIPS' A
#
# COMPACT_ATOMS: atom_id res chain seq x y z
N MET A 1 12.01 -0.78 -7.44
CA MET A 1 12.88 -1.77 -6.78
C MET A 1 12.01 -2.74 -6.01
N ASN A 2 11.44 -2.38 -4.86
CA ASN A 2 10.58 -3.25 -4.04
C ASN A 2 9.49 -4.01 -4.82
N THR A 3 8.77 -3.32 -5.72
CA THR A 3 7.72 -3.95 -6.55
C THR A 3 8.26 -5.00 -7.54
N ARG A 4 9.52 -4.91 -7.94
CA ARG A 4 10.19 -5.92 -8.78
C ARG A 4 10.60 -7.14 -7.97
N GLU A 5 10.92 -6.94 -6.69
CA GLU A 5 11.28 -8.00 -5.74
C GLU A 5 10.06 -8.71 -5.12
N GLY A 6 8.86 -8.50 -5.67
CA GLY A 6 7.64 -9.15 -5.17
C GLY A 6 7.05 -8.52 -3.91
N ILE A 7 7.47 -7.30 -3.52
CA ILE A 7 6.84 -6.54 -2.44
C ILE A 7 5.67 -5.73 -3.00
N TRP A 8 4.49 -5.95 -2.44
CA TRP A 8 3.21 -5.39 -2.90
C TRP A 8 2.24 -5.24 -1.73
N ARG A 9 0.99 -4.83 -1.99
CA ARG A 9 -0.06 -4.52 -1.00
C ARG A 9 -0.09 -5.41 0.25
N LEU A 10 0.11 -6.73 0.11
CA LEU A 10 0.10 -7.65 1.26
C LEU A 10 1.14 -7.30 2.33
N HIS A 11 2.26 -6.72 1.92
CA HIS A 11 3.37 -6.35 2.80
C HIS A 11 3.18 -4.97 3.43
N ASP A 12 2.29 -4.13 2.89
CA ASP A 12 1.94 -2.81 3.42
C ASP A 12 0.96 -2.93 4.60
N THR A 13 1.36 -3.73 5.59
CA THR A 13 0.59 -4.04 6.79
C THR A 13 1.22 -3.44 8.06
N LEU A 14 0.47 -3.49 9.16
CA LEU A 14 0.94 -3.13 10.50
C LEU A 14 0.95 -4.38 11.38
N PRO A 15 1.72 -4.39 12.48
CA PRO A 15 1.59 -5.42 13.50
C PRO A 15 0.14 -5.61 13.94
N ASP A 16 -0.27 -6.87 14.10
CA ASP A 16 -1.65 -7.28 14.39
C ASP A 16 -2.29 -6.51 15.55
N ARG A 17 -1.51 -6.19 16.58
CA ARG A 17 -1.94 -5.37 17.72
C ARG A 17 -2.61 -4.06 17.27
N PHE A 18 -2.07 -3.36 16.28
CA PHE A 18 -2.67 -2.09 15.82
C PHE A 18 -3.94 -2.28 15.00
N LEU A 19 -4.13 -3.46 14.42
CA LEU A 19 -5.26 -3.81 13.56
C LEU A 19 -6.42 -4.41 14.35
N LYS A 20 -6.10 -5.13 15.44
CA LYS A 20 -7.05 -5.94 16.20
C LYS A 20 -7.29 -5.42 17.62
N GLU A 21 -6.32 -4.72 18.21
CA GLU A 21 -6.39 -4.28 19.61
C GLU A 21 -6.47 -2.75 19.71
N GLY A 22 -7.63 -2.26 20.17
CA GLY A 22 -7.79 -0.87 20.56
C GLY A 22 -6.98 -0.52 21.80
N ARG A 23 -6.58 0.75 21.91
CA ARG A 23 -5.90 1.22 23.14
C ARG A 23 -6.88 1.19 24.31
N LYS A 24 -6.45 0.69 25.47
CA LYS A 24 -7.27 0.66 26.70
C LYS A 24 -7.78 2.04 27.13
N SER A 25 -7.04 3.10 26.78
CA SER A 25 -7.40 4.49 27.07
C SER A 25 -8.42 5.09 26.09
N ASP A 26 -8.72 4.43 24.98
CA ASP A 26 -9.80 4.86 24.06
C ASP A 26 -11.10 4.17 24.49
N PRO A 27 -12.13 4.92 24.94
CA PRO A 27 -13.43 4.36 25.33
C PRO A 27 -14.11 3.56 24.20
N LYS A 28 -13.72 3.81 22.95
CA LYS A 28 -14.25 3.12 21.76
C LYS A 28 -13.31 2.06 21.21
N ALA A 29 -12.17 1.82 21.86
CA ALA A 29 -11.16 0.83 21.49
C ALA A 29 -10.88 0.80 19.98
N ARG A 30 -10.73 1.97 19.34
CA ARG A 30 -10.59 2.03 17.89
C ARG A 30 -9.27 1.42 17.46
N THR A 31 -9.33 0.63 16.38
CA THR A 31 -8.17 0.08 15.69
C THR A 31 -7.85 0.91 14.44
N VAL A 32 -6.68 0.69 13.85
CA VAL A 32 -6.25 1.43 12.66
C VAL A 32 -7.07 0.96 11.44
N PRO A 33 -7.80 1.86 10.74
CA PRO A 33 -8.59 1.50 9.56
C PRO A 33 -7.69 1.37 8.32
N LEU A 34 -6.81 0.37 8.32
CA LEU A 34 -5.68 0.27 7.41
C LEU A 34 -6.09 0.24 5.93
N GLU A 35 -7.14 -0.51 5.57
CA GLU A 35 -7.66 -0.58 4.19
C GLU A 35 -8.06 0.79 3.63
N LYS A 36 -8.74 1.61 4.45
CA LYS A 36 -9.15 2.96 4.06
C LYS A 36 -7.94 3.88 3.88
N LEU A 37 -6.94 3.75 4.76
CA LEU A 37 -5.73 4.56 4.73
C LEU A 37 -4.85 4.22 3.52
N ARG A 38 -4.56 2.93 3.29
CA ARG A 38 -3.74 2.49 2.14
C ARG A 38 -4.39 2.85 0.80
N SER A 39 -5.71 2.69 0.69
CA SER A 39 -6.42 2.99 -0.56
C SER A 39 -6.38 4.49 -0.90
N LYS A 40 -6.53 5.36 0.12
CA LYS A 40 -6.34 6.81 -0.04
C LYS A 40 -4.89 7.16 -0.39
N TYR A 41 -3.93 6.49 0.23
CA TYR A 41 -2.51 6.70 -0.01
C TYR A 41 -2.11 6.35 -1.45
N TYR A 42 -2.48 5.15 -1.94
CA TYR A 42 -2.19 4.72 -3.30
C TYR A 42 -2.79 5.66 -4.34
N LYS A 43 -4.06 6.04 -4.16
CA LYS A 43 -4.71 7.02 -5.06
C LYS A 43 -3.94 8.34 -5.10
N LYS A 44 -3.51 8.87 -3.95
CA LYS A 44 -2.73 10.12 -3.89
C LYS A 44 -1.34 10.00 -4.52
N ARG A 45 -0.72 8.82 -4.44
CA ARG A 45 0.59 8.54 -5.05
C ARG A 45 0.52 8.19 -6.54
N GLY A 46 -0.68 7.95 -7.08
CA GLY A 46 -0.86 7.45 -8.45
C GLY A 46 -0.42 5.99 -8.57
N TYR A 47 -0.72 5.19 -7.55
CA TYR A 47 -0.49 3.75 -7.51
C TYR A 47 -1.82 3.04 -7.71
N ASP A 48 -1.77 1.81 -8.23
CA ASP A 48 -2.93 0.97 -8.38
C ASP A 48 -3.40 0.36 -7.04
N HIS A 49 -4.41 -0.50 -7.10
CA HIS A 49 -4.93 -1.16 -5.91
C HIS A 49 -3.93 -2.15 -5.28
N ASN A 50 -2.96 -2.64 -6.04
CA ASN A 50 -1.89 -3.54 -5.57
C ASN A 50 -0.70 -2.80 -4.95
N GLY A 51 -0.75 -1.46 -4.87
CA GLY A 51 0.33 -0.64 -4.35
C GLY A 51 1.48 -0.46 -5.34
N ILE A 52 1.24 -0.73 -6.63
CA ILE A 52 2.23 -0.62 -7.69
C ILE A 52 2.07 0.75 -8.38
N PRO A 53 3.15 1.52 -8.59
CA PRO A 53 3.08 2.77 -9.33
C PRO A 53 2.52 2.56 -10.76
N THR A 54 1.54 3.38 -11.16
CA THR A 54 0.98 3.29 -12.52
C THR A 54 1.99 3.73 -13.57
N PRO A 55 1.84 3.28 -14.84
CA PRO A 55 2.69 3.73 -15.94
C PRO A 55 2.73 5.26 -16.10
N GLU A 56 1.59 5.92 -15.87
CA GLU A 56 1.49 7.39 -15.88
C GLU A 56 2.37 8.03 -14.82
N THR A 57 2.34 7.51 -13.60
CA THR A 57 3.17 7.98 -12.49
C THR A 57 4.66 7.75 -12.77
N LEU A 58 5.03 6.59 -13.32
CA LEU A 58 6.42 6.29 -13.68
C LEU A 58 6.92 7.25 -14.77
N LYS A 59 6.13 7.46 -15.84
CA LYS A 59 6.44 8.39 -16.91
C LYS A 59 6.61 9.82 -16.39
N ARG A 60 5.67 10.29 -15.56
CA ARG A 60 5.72 11.64 -14.95
C ARG A 60 6.98 11.85 -14.10
N LEU A 61 7.50 10.79 -13.49
CA LEU A 61 8.69 10.84 -12.63
C LEU A 61 10.00 10.50 -13.39
N GLY A 62 9.95 10.24 -14.70
CA GLY A 62 11.12 9.87 -15.50
C GLY A 62 11.69 8.48 -15.18
N ILE A 63 10.88 7.59 -14.59
CA ILE A 63 11.30 6.24 -14.21
C ILE A 63 10.95 5.29 -15.36
N GLN A 64 11.95 4.55 -15.84
CA GLN A 64 11.73 3.54 -16.87
C GLN A 64 10.82 2.43 -16.34
N THR A 65 9.81 2.05 -17.14
CA THR A 65 8.93 0.93 -16.81
C THR A 65 9.75 -0.35 -16.71
N PRO A 66 9.69 -1.07 -15.59
CA PRO A 66 10.36 -2.35 -15.46
C PRO A 66 9.90 -3.37 -16.50
N THR A 67 10.82 -3.87 -17.32
CA THR A 67 10.64 -5.14 -18.03
C THR A 67 10.54 -6.25 -16.98
N GLY A 68 9.39 -6.92 -16.87
CA GLY A 68 9.20 -8.08 -15.97
C GLY A 68 8.44 -7.84 -14.66
N LEU A 69 7.61 -6.79 -14.54
CA LEU A 69 6.63 -6.72 -13.44
C LEU A 69 5.63 -7.88 -13.55
N GLN A 70 5.89 -8.97 -12.84
CA GLN A 70 4.88 -10.00 -12.57
C GLN A 70 3.90 -9.40 -11.56
N ILE A 71 2.89 -8.71 -12.08
CA ILE A 71 1.77 -8.24 -11.27
C ILE A 71 0.94 -9.49 -10.95
N PRO A 72 0.80 -9.89 -9.67
CA PRO A 72 -0.12 -10.96 -9.34
C PRO A 72 -1.53 -10.55 -9.81
N SER A 73 -2.18 -11.44 -10.57
CA SER A 73 -3.57 -11.28 -11.02
C SER A 73 -4.54 -11.25 -9.85
#